data_AF-A0A7U3Q5Q2-F1
#
_entry.id   AF-A0A7U3Q5Q2-F1
#
_cell.length_a   1.000
_cell.length_b   1.000
_cell.length_c   1.000
_cell.angle_alpha   90.00
_cell.angle_beta   90.00
_cell.angle_gamma   90.00
#
_symmetry.space_group_name_H-M   'P 1'
#
loop_
_entity.id
_entity.type
_entity.pdbx_description
1 polymer ?
#
loop_
_entity_poly.entity_id
_entity_poly.type
_entity_poly.pdbx_seq_one_letter_code
_entity_poly.pdbx_strand_id
1 'polypeptide(L)'
;MRNYKNIRTLQDLQAKKLELKVEYKLKQTLLVADGKTYLHQFTPAALFKKYVTPNNFFKVDDKLNISGTAMSVLLPMFMNKTIFKGAGFLTKAAVGLVSGKVGKSLDAEHLSGIFNSVKGWFSKNKEKKAKKFVDYGIPPDSETY
;
A
#
# COMPACT_ATOMS: atom_id res chain seq x y z
N MET A 1 8.33 -44.65 29.58
CA MET A 1 8.00 -45.44 30.79
C MET A 1 8.66 -44.78 31.99
N ARG A 2 7.92 -44.43 33.05
CA ARG A 2 8.49 -43.78 34.24
C ARG A 2 9.24 -44.83 35.07
N ASN A 3 10.55 -44.68 35.22
CA ASN A 3 11.40 -45.60 35.97
C ASN A 3 11.67 -45.02 37.37
N TYR A 4 11.05 -45.58 38.40
CA TYR A 4 11.16 -45.13 39.78
C TYR A 4 12.23 -45.90 40.58
N LYS A 5 12.98 -46.81 39.94
CA LYS A 5 13.89 -47.76 40.60
C LYS A 5 15.14 -47.13 41.28
N ASN A 6 15.38 -45.83 41.11
CA ASN A 6 16.58 -45.14 41.60
C ASN A 6 16.34 -44.20 42.79
N ILE A 7 15.11 -44.08 43.31
CA ILE A 7 14.84 -43.21 44.47
C ILE A 7 15.04 -44.04 45.73
N ARG A 8 16.15 -43.82 46.45
CA ARG A 8 16.47 -44.58 47.67
C ARG A 8 16.48 -43.69 48.92
N THR A 9 16.66 -42.38 48.73
CA THR A 9 16.69 -41.40 49.83
C THR A 9 15.66 -40.29 49.65
N LEU A 10 15.36 -39.56 50.73
CA LEU A 10 14.48 -38.40 50.70
C LEU A 10 15.05 -37.26 49.84
N GLN A 11 16.38 -37.15 49.79
CA GLN A 11 17.07 -36.17 48.95
C GLN A 11 16.90 -36.50 47.46
N ASP A 12 16.99 -37.78 47.08
CA ASP A 12 16.72 -38.23 45.69
C ASP A 12 15.29 -37.89 45.27
N LEU A 13 14.33 -38.06 46.18
CA LEU A 13 12.92 -37.73 45.93
C LEU A 13 12.74 -36.22 45.69
N GLN A 14 13.37 -35.38 46.52
CA GLN A 14 13.32 -33.92 46.37
C GLN A 14 13.98 -33.46 45.07
N ALA A 15 15.15 -34.01 44.74
CA ALA A 15 15.83 -33.75 43.48
C ALA A 15 14.95 -34.15 42.28
N LYS A 16 14.33 -35.34 42.33
CA LYS A 16 13.46 -35.80 41.26
C LYS A 16 12.21 -34.93 41.10
N LYS A 17 11.62 -34.46 42.21
CA LYS A 17 10.49 -33.52 42.20
C LYS A 17 10.86 -32.20 41.52
N LEU A 18 12.05 -31.67 41.80
CA LEU A 18 12.55 -30.45 41.15
C LEU A 18 12.77 -30.66 39.65
N GLU A 19 13.43 -31.76 39.28
CA GLU A 19 13.66 -32.14 37.88
C GLU A 19 12.33 -32.24 37.11
N LEU A 20 11.37 -32.99 37.65
CA LEU A 20 10.04 -33.14 37.06
C LEU A 20 9.31 -31.81 36.92
N LYS A 21 9.42 -30.91 37.91
CA LYS A 21 8.80 -29.59 37.86
C LYS A 21 9.39 -28.73 36.74
N VAL A 22 10.71 -28.79 36.56
CA VAL A 22 11.40 -28.09 35.46
C VAL A 22 10.99 -28.69 34.11
N GLU A 23 11.01 -30.01 33.98
CA GLU A 23 10.62 -30.70 32.75
C GLU A 23 9.17 -30.38 32.35
N TYR A 24 8.25 -30.36 33.32
CA TYR A 24 6.86 -29.98 33.09
C TYR A 24 6.73 -28.55 32.60
N LYS A 25 7.42 -27.59 33.25
CA LYS A 25 7.39 -26.19 32.82
C LYS A 25 7.93 -26.02 31.41
N LEU A 26 9.03 -26.69 31.08
CA LEU A 26 9.64 -26.65 29.75
C LEU A 26 8.68 -27.18 28.69
N LYS A 27 8.08 -28.36 28.92
CA LYS A 27 7.08 -28.94 28.02
C LYS A 27 5.85 -28.04 27.85
N GLN A 28 5.37 -27.42 28.92
CA GLN A 28 4.25 -26.48 28.86
C GLN A 28 4.60 -25.27 27.97
N THR A 29 5.79 -24.69 28.13
CA THR A 29 6.20 -23.55 27.30
C THR A 29 6.33 -23.91 25.82
N LEU A 30 6.86 -25.10 25.51
CA LEU A 30 6.94 -25.61 24.15
C LEU A 30 5.54 -25.83 23.55
N LEU A 31 4.65 -26.50 24.30
CA LEU A 31 3.28 -26.74 23.84
C LEU A 31 2.53 -25.45 23.52
N VAL A 32 2.67 -24.42 24.35
CA VAL A 32 2.04 -23.12 24.12
C VAL A 32 2.65 -22.42 22.90
N ALA A 33 3.97 -22.48 22.73
CA ALA A 33 4.66 -21.90 21.57
C ALA A 33 4.25 -22.60 20.26
N ASP A 34 4.19 -23.93 20.27
CA ASP A 34 3.77 -24.74 19.13
C ASP A 34 2.30 -24.49 18.80
N GLY A 35 1.42 -24.44 19.82
CA GLY A 35 0.01 -24.11 19.65
C GLY A 35 -0.18 -22.73 19.03
N LYS A 36 0.57 -21.73 19.49
CA LYS A 36 0.55 -20.38 18.90
C LYS A 36 1.02 -20.40 17.45
N THR A 37 2.09 -21.13 17.15
CA THR A 37 2.62 -21.28 15.79
C THR A 37 1.61 -21.94 14.87
N TYR A 38 0.94 -23.00 15.32
CA TYR A 38 -0.12 -23.69 14.59
C TYR A 38 -1.30 -22.76 14.29
N LEU A 39 -1.78 -22.02 15.30
CA LEU A 39 -2.87 -21.05 15.11
C LEU A 39 -2.49 -19.94 14.12
N HIS A 40 -1.23 -19.48 14.13
CA HIS A 40 -0.77 -18.47 13.18
C HIS A 40 -0.86 -18.94 11.72
N GLN A 41 -0.77 -20.24 11.43
CA GLN A 41 -0.89 -20.78 10.07
C GLN A 41 -2.29 -20.57 9.47
N PHE A 42 -3.32 -20.51 10.31
CA PHE A 42 -4.71 -20.30 9.90
C PHE A 42 -5.14 -18.84 9.92
N THR A 43 -4.25 -17.92 10.26
CA THR A 43 -4.58 -16.49 10.22
C THR A 43 -4.80 -16.04 8.77
N PRO A 44 -5.74 -15.11 8.51
CA PRO A 44 -5.95 -14.56 7.17
C PRO A 44 -4.67 -14.02 6.54
N ALA A 45 -3.75 -13.46 7.35
CA ALA A 45 -2.46 -12.98 6.88
C ALA A 45 -1.52 -14.11 6.42
N ALA A 46 -1.48 -15.25 7.14
CA ALA A 46 -0.66 -16.40 6.75
C ALA A 46 -1.25 -17.11 5.53
N LEU A 47 -2.58 -17.25 5.47
CA LEU A 47 -3.27 -17.75 4.29
C LEU A 47 -3.01 -16.83 3.09
N PHE A 48 -3.18 -15.52 3.24
CA PHE A 48 -2.87 -14.55 2.19
C PHE A 48 -1.41 -14.65 1.73
N LYS A 49 -0.44 -14.71 2.65
CA LYS A 49 0.98 -14.91 2.27
C LYS A 49 1.21 -16.21 1.50
N LYS A 50 0.52 -17.31 1.86
CA LYS A 50 0.62 -18.60 1.16
C LYS A 50 0.11 -18.50 -0.28
N TYR A 51 -0.98 -17.76 -0.53
CA TYR A 51 -1.55 -17.60 -1.87
C TYR A 51 -0.89 -16.48 -2.68
N VAL A 52 -0.39 -15.44 -2.02
CA VAL A 52 0.33 -14.29 -2.62
C VAL A 52 1.84 -14.52 -2.53
N THR A 53 2.26 -15.73 -2.89
CA THR A 53 3.66 -16.03 -3.17
C THR A 53 3.94 -15.59 -4.61
N PRO A 54 5.04 -14.89 -4.94
CA PRO A 54 5.29 -14.36 -6.29
C PRO A 54 5.10 -15.42 -7.38
N ASN A 55 5.64 -16.62 -7.17
CA ASN A 55 5.52 -17.73 -8.12
C ASN A 55 4.08 -18.23 -8.34
N ASN A 56 3.21 -18.14 -7.34
CA ASN A 56 1.80 -18.51 -7.48
C ASN A 56 1.00 -17.35 -8.08
N PHE A 57 1.35 -16.11 -7.76
CA PHE A 57 0.74 -14.92 -8.35
C PHE A 57 0.97 -14.90 -9.87
N PHE A 58 2.20 -15.12 -10.35
CA PHE A 58 2.49 -15.19 -11.79
C PHE A 58 1.74 -16.32 -12.50
N LYS A 59 1.65 -17.52 -11.89
CA LYS A 59 0.91 -18.65 -12.47
C LYS A 59 -0.61 -18.42 -12.54
N VAL A 60 -1.17 -17.74 -11.54
CA VAL A 60 -2.59 -17.39 -11.52
C VAL A 60 -2.86 -16.22 -12.48
N ASP A 61 -1.91 -15.28 -12.60
CA ASP A 61 -1.98 -14.16 -13.51
C ASP A 61 -1.99 -14.59 -14.99
N ASP A 62 -1.11 -15.52 -15.38
CA ASP A 62 -1.08 -16.10 -16.74
C ASP A 62 -2.42 -16.75 -17.14
N LYS A 63 -3.17 -17.26 -16.16
CA LYS A 63 -4.46 -17.92 -16.41
C LYS A 63 -5.67 -16.99 -16.35
N LEU A 64 -5.61 -15.93 -15.54
CA LEU A 64 -6.79 -15.13 -15.19
C LEU A 64 -6.65 -13.64 -15.55
N ASN A 65 -5.54 -13.21 -16.17
CA ASN A 65 -5.27 -11.80 -16.53
C ASN A 65 -5.56 -10.84 -15.36
N ILE A 66 -5.16 -11.25 -14.16
CA ILE A 66 -5.47 -10.53 -12.92
C ILE A 66 -4.63 -9.27 -12.82
N SER A 67 -3.39 -9.29 -13.31
CA SER A 67 -2.56 -8.10 -13.42
C SER A 67 -3.20 -7.11 -14.39
N GLY A 68 -3.69 -7.55 -15.55
CA GLY A 68 -4.40 -6.69 -16.50
C GLY A 68 -5.64 -6.04 -15.88
N THR A 69 -6.43 -6.82 -15.14
CA THR A 69 -7.67 -6.35 -14.49
C THR A 69 -7.41 -5.49 -13.25
N ALA A 70 -6.44 -5.86 -12.41
CA ALA A 70 -6.04 -5.08 -11.26
C ALA A 70 -5.38 -3.77 -11.72
N MET A 71 -4.54 -3.81 -12.75
CA MET A 71 -3.90 -2.64 -13.33
C MET A 71 -4.93 -1.74 -14.01
N SER A 72 -5.95 -2.27 -14.69
CA SER A 72 -7.02 -1.43 -15.27
C SER A 72 -7.87 -0.71 -14.23
N VAL A 73 -7.95 -1.23 -12.99
CA VAL A 73 -8.64 -0.58 -11.86
C VAL A 73 -7.70 0.36 -11.09
N LEU A 74 -6.44 -0.06 -10.86
CA LEU A 74 -5.47 0.67 -10.07
C LEU A 74 -4.81 1.82 -10.84
N LEU A 75 -4.57 1.66 -12.15
CA LEU A 75 -3.94 2.67 -12.99
C LEU A 75 -4.78 3.97 -13.03
N PRO A 76 -6.10 3.94 -13.29
CA PRO A 76 -6.91 5.16 -13.21
C PRO A 76 -6.90 5.76 -11.80
N MET A 77 -6.96 4.94 -10.74
CA MET A 77 -6.98 5.44 -9.36
C MET A 77 -5.65 6.12 -8.98
N PHE A 78 -4.52 5.54 -9.37
CA PHE A 78 -3.20 6.09 -9.14
C PHE A 78 -2.97 7.35 -9.98
N MET A 79 -3.34 7.33 -11.27
CA MET A 79 -3.29 8.50 -12.14
C MET A 79 -4.18 9.63 -11.62
N ASN A 80 -5.34 9.33 -11.05
CA ASN A 80 -6.22 10.33 -10.45
C ASN A 80 -5.59 10.98 -9.20
N LYS A 81 -4.74 10.24 -8.49
CA LYS A 81 -4.02 10.71 -7.29
C LYS A 81 -2.67 11.33 -7.59
N THR A 82 -2.05 11.08 -8.75
CA THR A 82 -0.71 11.60 -9.10
C THR A 82 -0.75 12.60 -10.24
N ILE A 83 -1.18 12.19 -11.43
CA ILE A 83 -1.17 13.00 -12.66
C ILE A 83 -2.35 13.99 -12.69
N PHE A 84 -3.52 13.60 -12.17
CA PHE A 84 -4.75 14.38 -12.21
C PHE A 84 -5.23 14.85 -10.83
N LYS A 85 -4.31 15.15 -9.90
CA LYS A 85 -4.68 15.74 -8.59
C LYS A 85 -5.57 16.97 -8.80
N GLY A 86 -6.85 16.85 -8.47
CA GLY A 86 -7.85 17.92 -8.57
C GLY A 86 -8.68 17.97 -9.86
N ALA A 87 -8.47 17.09 -10.85
CA ALA A 87 -9.19 17.13 -12.13
C ALA A 87 -10.34 16.09 -12.25
N GLY A 88 -10.88 15.62 -11.12
CA GLY A 88 -11.79 14.47 -11.03
C GLY A 88 -13.09 14.55 -11.83
N PHE A 89 -13.52 15.74 -12.25
CA PHE A 89 -14.67 15.94 -13.15
C PHE A 89 -14.25 16.14 -14.61
N LEU A 90 -13.16 16.88 -14.87
CA LEU A 90 -12.74 17.24 -16.22
C LEU A 90 -12.18 16.04 -16.99
N THR A 91 -11.47 15.12 -16.34
CA THR A 91 -10.97 13.91 -16.99
C THR A 91 -12.09 12.89 -17.23
N LYS A 92 -13.04 12.77 -16.30
CA LYS A 92 -14.24 11.91 -16.48
C LYS A 92 -15.16 12.46 -17.56
N ALA A 93 -15.31 13.77 -17.65
CA ALA A 93 -16.05 14.44 -18.72
C ALA A 93 -15.32 14.32 -20.06
N ALA A 94 -14.00 14.53 -20.12
CA ALA A 94 -13.23 14.39 -21.35
C ALA A 94 -13.25 12.95 -21.87
N VAL A 95 -12.99 11.96 -21.01
CA VAL A 95 -13.06 10.54 -21.39
C VAL A 95 -14.49 10.13 -21.75
N GLY A 96 -15.50 10.63 -21.03
CA GLY A 96 -16.91 10.38 -21.33
C GLY A 96 -17.39 11.06 -22.62
N LEU A 97 -16.87 12.23 -22.98
CA LEU A 97 -17.19 12.94 -24.22
C LEU A 97 -16.45 12.34 -25.42
N VAL A 98 -15.17 11.98 -25.27
CA VAL A 98 -14.39 11.26 -26.29
C VAL A 98 -14.99 9.87 -26.54
N SER A 99 -15.40 9.16 -25.47
CA SER A 99 -16.03 7.84 -25.57
C SER A 99 -17.51 7.90 -25.99
N GLY A 100 -18.19 9.03 -25.76
CA GLY A 100 -19.64 9.10 -25.82
C GLY A 100 -20.21 9.13 -27.22
N LYS A 101 -19.65 9.95 -28.13
CA LYS A 101 -20.23 10.13 -29.49
C LYS A 101 -19.24 10.54 -30.59
N VAL A 102 -17.94 10.71 -30.31
CA VAL A 102 -16.98 11.23 -31.32
C VAL A 102 -15.97 10.17 -31.83
N GLY A 103 -15.85 9.02 -31.17
CA GLY A 103 -14.96 7.93 -31.61
C GLY A 103 -15.32 7.26 -32.95
N LYS A 104 -16.46 7.60 -33.57
CA LYS A 104 -16.87 7.04 -34.86
C LYS A 104 -16.56 7.94 -36.07
N SER A 105 -16.08 9.18 -35.88
CA SER A 105 -15.92 10.13 -37.00
C SER A 105 -14.78 11.15 -36.84
N LEU A 106 -13.69 10.82 -36.14
CA LEU A 106 -12.58 11.76 -35.96
C LEU A 106 -11.39 11.41 -36.86
N ASP A 107 -11.25 12.20 -37.91
CA ASP A 107 -10.12 12.28 -38.81
C ASP A 107 -8.83 12.69 -38.06
N ALA A 108 -7.69 12.16 -38.49
CA ALA A 108 -6.40 12.26 -37.79
C ALA A 108 -5.91 13.71 -37.62
N GLU A 109 -6.33 14.61 -38.51
CA GLU A 109 -6.00 16.04 -38.45
C GLU A 109 -6.60 16.73 -37.22
N HIS A 110 -7.83 16.38 -36.82
CA HIS A 110 -8.48 16.98 -35.66
C HIS A 110 -7.88 16.49 -34.33
N LEU A 111 -7.40 15.24 -34.28
CA LEU A 111 -6.70 14.71 -33.10
C LEU A 111 -5.36 15.40 -32.89
N SER A 112 -4.65 15.76 -33.96
CA SER A 112 -3.38 16.50 -33.86
C SER A 112 -3.56 17.94 -33.37
N GLY A 113 -4.65 18.61 -33.78
CA GLY A 113 -5.01 19.95 -33.29
C GLY A 113 -5.39 19.96 -31.81
N ILE A 114 -6.16 18.96 -31.36
CA ILE A 114 -6.55 18.79 -29.96
C ILE A 114 -5.32 18.40 -29.12
N PHE A 115 -4.48 17.49 -29.64
CA PHE A 115 -3.24 17.09 -28.97
C PHE A 115 -2.28 18.27 -28.78
N ASN A 116 -2.09 19.12 -29.80
CA ASN A 116 -1.25 20.31 -29.69
C ASN A 116 -1.86 21.38 -28.76
N SER A 117 -3.19 21.53 -28.73
CA SER A 117 -3.88 22.46 -27.83
C SER A 117 -3.78 22.02 -26.36
N VAL A 118 -3.92 20.72 -26.09
CA VAL A 118 -3.74 20.14 -24.75
C VAL A 118 -2.27 20.16 -24.33
N LYS A 119 -1.34 19.86 -25.25
CA LYS A 119 0.10 19.98 -25.02
C LYS A 119 0.51 21.42 -24.70
N GLY A 120 -0.06 22.42 -25.38
CA GLY A 120 0.15 23.84 -25.08
C GLY A 120 -0.44 24.30 -23.75
N TRP A 121 -1.56 23.71 -23.32
CA TRP A 121 -2.14 23.97 -21.99
C TRP A 121 -1.28 23.36 -20.89
N PHE A 122 -0.82 22.11 -21.06
CA PHE A 122 0.02 21.42 -20.08
C PHE A 122 1.49 21.89 -20.08
N SER A 123 2.01 22.44 -21.18
CA SER A 123 3.38 22.99 -21.23
C SER A 123 3.47 24.45 -20.79
N LYS A 124 2.40 25.06 -20.26
CA LYS A 124 2.52 26.32 -19.50
C LYS A 124 3.27 26.06 -18.18
N ASN A 125 4.59 25.92 -18.32
CA ASN A 125 5.55 26.08 -17.25
C ASN A 125 5.24 27.42 -16.55
N LYS A 126 5.13 27.36 -15.23
CA LYS A 126 4.97 28.53 -14.35
C LYS A 126 6.02 29.58 -14.71
N GLU A 127 5.60 30.64 -15.40
CA GLU A 127 6.33 31.90 -15.30
C GLU A 127 6.29 32.30 -13.83
N LYS A 128 7.47 32.34 -13.21
CA LYS A 128 7.65 32.82 -11.84
C LYS A 128 7.11 34.24 -11.83
N LYS A 129 5.94 34.45 -11.21
CA LYS A 129 5.40 35.80 -10.97
C LYS A 129 6.52 36.62 -10.33
N ALA A 130 7.00 37.65 -11.02
CA ALA A 130 7.91 38.62 -10.45
C ALA A 130 7.28 39.14 -9.15
N LYS A 131 8.03 39.06 -8.04
CA LYS A 131 7.59 39.59 -6.75
C LYS A 131 7.25 41.07 -6.98
N LYS A 132 5.97 41.44 -6.81
CA LYS A 132 5.59 42.86 -6.73
C LYS A 132 6.31 43.45 -5.52
N PHE A 133 7.13 44.46 -5.78
CA PHE A 133 7.71 45.28 -4.74
C PHE A 133 6.55 45.91 -3.96
N VAL A 134 6.45 45.62 -2.67
CA VAL A 134 5.49 46.29 -1.78
C VAL A 134 6.14 47.62 -1.44
N ASP A 135 5.57 48.71 -1.95
CA ASP A 135 5.98 50.07 -1.59
C ASP A 135 5.46 50.35 -0.19
N TYR A 136 6.34 50.24 0.80
CA TYR A 136 6.03 50.61 2.18
C TYR A 136 6.11 52.13 2.25
N GLY A 137 4.99 52.77 1.91
CA GLY A 137 4.85 54.23 1.98
C GLY A 137 5.37 54.76 3.32
N ILE A 138 6.18 55.81 3.25
CA ILE A 138 6.74 56.52 4.40
C ILE A 138 5.55 57.02 5.24
N PRO A 139 5.41 56.62 6.53
CA PRO A 139 4.34 57.11 7.38
C PRO A 139 4.48 58.64 7.54
N PRO A 140 3.41 59.42 7.30
CA PRO A 140 3.50 60.87 7.36
C PRO A 140 3.62 61.36 8.81
N ASP A 141 4.66 62.16 9.01
CA ASP A 141 4.92 63.14 10.08
C ASP A 141 4.91 62.69 11.55
N SER A 142 6.09 62.27 12.02
CA SER A 142 6.50 62.39 13.43
C SER A 142 7.46 63.57 13.68
N GLU A 143 7.47 64.58 12.80
CA GLU A 143 8.23 65.82 12.99
C GLU A 143 7.26 67.01 13.07
N THR A 144 6.65 67.18 14.24
CA THR A 144 6.24 68.51 14.73
C THR A 144 6.67 68.61 16.19
N TYR A 145 7.51 69.62 16.41
CA TYR A 145 8.09 70.07 17.68
C TYR A 145 7.02 70.48 18.70
#